data_AF-A0A6P5YZT3-F1
#
_entry.id   AF-A0A6P5YZT3-F1
#
_cell.length_a   1.000
_cell.length_b   1.000
_cell.length_c   1.000
_cell.angle_alpha   90.00
_cell.angle_beta   90.00
_cell.angle_gamma   90.00
#
_symmetry.space_group_name_H-M   'P 1'
#
loop_
_entity.id
_entity.type
_entity.pdbx_description
1 polymer ?
#
loop_
_entity_poly.entity_id
_entity_poly.type
_entity_poly.pdbx_seq_one_letter_code
_entity_poly.pdbx_strand_id
1 'polypeptide(L)'
;MAELAKAHAKALMPSFGDGKEDHQNIEALTHEITNLLKQSEKRLRKLSKAGPSEDSNIRKNVQHSLATDLQKLSVELRKKQSTYLKRLRQQKEGQDGVDLEMNLNGNRSKAEDDDLGDMVFNEHQMAKLKQSEAFTVEREREIQQVVESVNEVAQIMKDLSVLVIDQGTIVDRIDYNIQNVATTVEEGLKQLQKAERTQKQGGMVMCASVLVIMCFVMLVLLILKEILF
;
A
#
# COMPACT_ATOMS: atom_id res chain seq x y z
N MET A 1 -1.70 0.18 17.00
CA MET A 1 -2.94 -0.59 16.70
C MET A 1 -3.38 -1.50 17.84
N ALA A 2 -2.53 -2.42 18.32
CA ALA A 2 -2.89 -3.31 19.44
C ALA A 2 -3.04 -2.54 20.77
N GLU A 3 -2.14 -1.58 21.03
CA GLU A 3 -2.19 -0.71 22.20
C GLU A 3 -3.44 0.18 22.19
N LEU A 4 -3.78 0.78 21.05
CA LEU A 4 -5.02 1.53 20.87
C LEU A 4 -6.26 0.67 21.21
N ALA A 5 -6.30 -0.60 20.77
CA ALA A 5 -7.40 -1.50 21.11
C ALA A 5 -7.48 -1.82 22.62
N LYS A 6 -6.33 -1.95 23.30
CA LYS A 6 -6.27 -2.10 24.75
C LYS A 6 -6.76 -0.83 25.46
N ALA A 7 -6.36 0.35 24.98
CA ALA A 7 -6.78 1.64 25.51
C ALA A 7 -8.30 1.84 25.35
N HIS A 8 -8.86 1.54 24.16
CA HIS A 8 -10.31 1.54 23.92
C HIS A 8 -11.04 0.60 24.89
N ALA A 9 -10.54 -0.62 25.09
CA ALA A 9 -11.16 -1.57 26.00
C ALA A 9 -11.13 -1.09 27.46
N LYS A 10 -10.02 -0.47 27.88
CA LYS A 10 -9.85 0.10 29.23
C LYS A 10 -10.78 1.29 29.47
N ALA A 11 -10.86 2.23 28.54
CA ALA A 11 -11.70 3.42 28.63
C ALA A 11 -13.21 3.11 28.66
N LEU A 12 -13.61 1.96 28.12
CA LEU A 12 -14.99 1.46 28.15
C LEU A 12 -15.36 0.71 29.44
N MET A 13 -14.40 0.39 30.32
CA MET A 13 -14.72 -0.30 31.58
C MET A 13 -15.37 0.67 32.58
N PRO A 14 -16.36 0.23 33.38
CA PRO A 14 -16.87 1.02 34.50
C PRO A 14 -15.75 1.22 35.52
N SER A 15 -15.10 2.38 35.47
CA SER A 15 -14.05 2.77 36.41
C SER A 15 -14.51 3.97 37.22
N PHE A 16 -14.22 3.98 38.52
CA PHE A 16 -14.50 5.09 39.42
C PHE A 16 -13.41 6.18 39.39
N GLY A 17 -12.41 6.06 38.49
CA GLY A 17 -11.34 7.04 38.29
C GLY A 17 -11.60 8.06 37.17
N ASP A 18 -10.81 9.14 37.14
CA ASP A 18 -10.88 10.21 36.13
C ASP A 18 -10.46 9.65 34.75
N GLY A 19 -11.43 9.32 33.89
CA GLY A 19 -11.21 8.71 32.56
C GLY A 19 -10.42 9.58 31.57
N LYS A 20 -9.97 10.77 31.98
CA LYS A 20 -9.18 11.71 31.19
C LYS A 20 -7.82 11.17 30.77
N GLU A 21 -7.14 10.40 31.63
CA GLU A 21 -5.83 9.83 31.27
C GLU A 21 -5.95 8.80 30.14
N ASP A 22 -6.98 7.96 30.20
CA ASP A 22 -7.25 6.97 29.15
C ASP A 22 -7.67 7.65 27.85
N HIS A 23 -8.47 8.72 27.94
CA HIS A 23 -8.86 9.52 26.80
C HIS A 23 -7.67 10.20 26.11
N GLN A 24 -6.79 10.88 26.87
CA GLN A 24 -5.58 11.51 26.34
C GLN A 24 -4.66 10.49 25.67
N ASN A 25 -4.55 9.28 26.23
CA ASN A 25 -3.77 8.20 25.63
C ASN A 25 -4.38 7.71 24.30
N ILE A 26 -5.71 7.57 24.23
CA ILE A 26 -6.42 7.22 22.99
C ILE A 26 -6.21 8.31 21.93
N GLU A 27 -6.34 9.58 22.28
CA GLU A 27 -6.13 10.72 21.39
C GLU A 27 -4.68 10.71 20.85
N ALA A 28 -3.69 10.58 21.74
CA ALA A 28 -2.27 10.54 21.35
C ALA A 28 -1.96 9.38 20.40
N LEU A 29 -2.38 8.15 20.74
CA LEU A 29 -2.17 6.97 19.89
C LEU A 29 -2.89 7.09 18.55
N THR A 30 -4.09 7.67 18.55
CA THR A 30 -4.88 7.87 17.33
C THR A 30 -4.19 8.87 16.41
N HIS A 31 -3.72 10.00 16.95
CA HIS A 31 -2.97 10.99 16.18
C HIS A 31 -1.64 10.43 15.66
N GLU A 32 -0.91 9.66 16.47
CA GLU A 32 0.35 9.05 16.05
C GLU A 32 0.13 8.09 14.86
N ILE A 33 -0.82 7.16 14.99
CA ILE A 33 -1.11 6.20 13.91
C ILE A 33 -1.58 6.94 12.65
N THR A 34 -2.44 7.95 12.80
CA THR A 34 -2.96 8.71 11.66
C THR A 34 -1.85 9.52 10.96
N ASN A 35 -0.94 10.11 11.73
CA ASN A 35 0.24 10.78 11.19
C ASN A 35 1.16 9.81 10.45
N LEU A 36 1.38 8.60 10.99
CA LEU A 36 2.18 7.57 10.31
C LEU A 36 1.53 7.13 8.99
N LEU A 37 0.20 6.96 8.96
CA LEU A 37 -0.54 6.65 7.73
C LEU A 37 -0.40 7.77 6.69
N LYS A 38 -0.57 9.05 7.09
CA LYS A 38 -0.38 10.21 6.21
C LYS A 38 1.04 10.33 5.68
N GLN A 39 2.04 10.14 6.53
CA GLN A 39 3.44 10.19 6.11
C GLN A 39 3.78 9.08 5.12
N SER A 40 3.27 7.87 5.37
CA SER A 40 3.44 6.72 4.48
C SER A 40 2.78 6.96 3.13
N GLU A 41 1.55 7.48 3.11
CA GLU A 41 0.82 7.88 1.90
C GLU A 41 1.61 8.92 1.09
N LYS A 42 2.14 9.97 1.75
CA LYS A 42 2.94 11.00 1.09
C LYS A 42 4.24 10.46 0.51
N ARG A 43 4.92 9.53 1.21
CA ARG A 43 6.13 8.86 0.71
C ARG A 43 5.79 7.97 -0.49
N LEU A 44 4.67 7.27 -0.43
CA LEU A 44 4.19 6.38 -1.49
C LEU A 44 3.86 7.15 -2.77
N ARG A 45 3.25 8.34 -2.66
CA ARG A 45 3.02 9.23 -3.82
C ARG A 45 4.31 9.76 -4.45
N LYS A 46 5.37 9.95 -3.66
CA LYS A 46 6.66 10.41 -4.18
C LYS A 46 7.39 9.30 -4.93
N LEU A 47 7.19 8.04 -4.56
CA LEU A 47 7.84 6.88 -5.18
C LEU A 47 7.52 6.77 -6.69
N SER A 48 6.31 7.11 -7.13
CA SER A 48 5.98 7.08 -8.56
C SER A 48 6.68 8.16 -9.39
N LYS A 49 7.07 9.28 -8.77
CA LYS A 49 7.66 10.44 -9.45
C LYS A 49 9.18 10.41 -9.49
N ALA A 50 9.82 9.46 -8.80
CA ALA A 50 11.26 9.43 -8.64
C ALA A 50 11.92 8.40 -9.57
N GLY A 51 12.86 8.85 -10.40
CA GLY A 51 13.87 8.01 -11.05
C GLY A 51 13.73 7.78 -12.57
N PRO A 52 14.77 7.21 -13.21
CA PRO A 52 14.80 6.91 -14.65
C PRO A 52 13.71 5.94 -15.09
N SER A 53 13.36 5.98 -16.39
CA SER A 53 12.24 5.23 -16.99
C SER A 53 12.38 3.70 -16.91
N GLU A 54 13.60 3.17 -16.87
CA GLU A 54 13.86 1.72 -16.94
C GLU A 54 13.28 0.93 -15.76
N ASP A 55 13.25 1.53 -14.56
CA ASP A 55 12.69 0.90 -13.34
C ASP A 55 11.23 1.30 -13.05
N SER A 56 10.56 1.97 -13.99
CA SER A 56 9.21 2.52 -13.80
C SER A 56 8.20 1.44 -13.39
N ASN A 57 8.24 0.27 -14.02
CA ASN A 57 7.27 -0.80 -13.79
C ASN A 57 7.46 -1.45 -12.41
N ILE A 58 8.71 -1.64 -11.98
CA ILE A 58 9.04 -2.17 -10.65
C ILE A 58 8.55 -1.20 -9.57
N ARG A 59 8.79 0.11 -9.75
CA ARG A 59 8.33 1.13 -8.80
C ARG A 59 6.81 1.20 -8.70
N LYS A 60 6.09 1.12 -9.83
CA LYS A 60 4.62 1.05 -9.84
C LYS A 60 4.12 -0.20 -9.10
N ASN A 61 4.71 -1.36 -9.35
CA ASN A 61 4.33 -2.60 -8.67
C ASN A 61 4.53 -2.53 -7.15
N VAL A 62 5.68 -2.01 -6.71
CA VAL A 62 5.96 -1.77 -5.28
C VAL A 62 4.97 -0.76 -4.70
N GLN A 63 4.71 0.33 -5.43
CA GLN A 63 3.77 1.37 -5.01
C GLN A 63 2.37 0.81 -4.78
N HIS A 64 1.83 0.06 -5.74
CA HIS A 64 0.50 -0.51 -5.60
C HIS A 64 0.43 -1.52 -4.45
N SER A 65 1.44 -2.39 -4.30
CA SER A 65 1.47 -3.36 -3.19
C SER A 65 1.42 -2.67 -1.83
N LEU A 66 2.26 -1.65 -1.64
CA LEU A 66 2.29 -0.87 -0.41
C LEU A 66 1.01 -0.03 -0.24
N ALA A 67 0.37 0.43 -1.32
CA ALA A 67 -0.91 1.12 -1.28
C ALA A 67 -2.01 0.21 -0.74
N THR A 68 -2.08 -1.04 -1.19
CA THR A 68 -3.04 -2.05 -0.71
C THR A 68 -2.84 -2.33 0.77
N ASP A 69 -1.59 -2.51 1.22
CA ASP A 69 -1.29 -2.74 2.64
C ASP A 69 -1.67 -1.53 3.51
N LEU A 70 -1.37 -0.32 3.05
CA LEU A 70 -1.73 0.92 3.76
C LEU A 70 -3.25 1.13 3.79
N GLN A 71 -3.96 0.77 2.72
CA GLN A 71 -5.42 0.82 2.66
C GLN A 71 -6.02 -0.17 3.66
N LYS A 72 -5.51 -1.41 3.74
CA LYS A 72 -5.93 -2.40 4.72
C LYS A 72 -5.75 -1.90 6.17
N LEU A 73 -4.61 -1.30 6.49
CA LEU A 73 -4.36 -0.71 7.81
C LEU A 73 -5.31 0.46 8.10
N SER A 74 -5.60 1.30 7.10
CA SER A 74 -6.54 2.42 7.24
C SER A 74 -7.97 1.94 7.50
N VAL A 75 -8.42 0.90 6.79
CA VAL A 75 -9.71 0.22 7.03
C VAL A 75 -9.78 -0.34 8.45
N GLU A 76 -8.73 -1.01 8.91
CA GLU A 76 -8.68 -1.59 10.25
C GLU A 76 -8.78 -0.49 11.34
N LEU A 77 -8.09 0.63 11.15
CA LEU A 77 -8.12 1.76 12.09
C LEU A 77 -9.52 2.37 12.14
N ARG A 78 -10.11 2.65 10.98
CA ARG A 78 -11.49 3.13 10.87
C ARG A 78 -12.47 2.19 11.56
N LYS A 79 -12.38 0.88 11.32
CA LYS A 79 -13.25 -0.13 11.96
C LYS A 79 -13.13 -0.09 13.49
N LYS A 80 -11.90 0.01 14.02
CA LYS A 80 -11.67 0.13 15.46
C LYS A 80 -12.25 1.41 16.05
N GLN A 81 -12.05 2.54 15.38
CA GLN A 81 -12.58 3.85 15.82
C GLN A 81 -14.11 3.90 15.74
N SER A 82 -14.73 3.41 14.66
CA SER A 82 -16.18 3.30 14.53
C SER A 82 -16.80 2.37 15.59
N THR A 83 -16.13 1.25 15.89
CA THR A 83 -16.58 0.33 16.94
C THR A 83 -16.51 1.00 18.32
N TYR A 84 -15.43 1.74 18.58
CA TYR A 84 -15.25 2.49 19.82
C TYR A 84 -16.33 3.58 19.97
N LEU A 85 -16.52 4.40 18.93
CA LEU A 85 -17.56 5.42 18.86
C LEU A 85 -18.96 4.86 19.13
N LYS A 86 -19.31 3.72 18.51
CA LYS A 86 -20.60 3.06 18.72
C LYS A 86 -20.81 2.69 20.20
N ARG A 87 -19.77 2.17 20.86
CA ARG A 87 -19.84 1.82 22.29
C ARG A 87 -19.89 3.05 23.20
N LEU A 88 -19.16 4.12 22.86
CA LEU A 88 -19.24 5.40 23.59
C LEU A 88 -20.66 5.99 23.56
N ARG A 89 -21.31 5.95 22.38
CA ARG A 89 -22.71 6.40 22.23
C ARG A 89 -23.69 5.53 23.00
N GLN A 90 -23.55 4.20 22.94
CA GLN A 90 -24.38 3.27 23.71
C GLN A 90 -24.27 3.49 25.23
N GLN A 91 -23.08 3.80 25.73
CA GLN A 91 -22.88 4.10 27.15
C GLN A 91 -23.54 5.42 27.55
N LYS A 92 -23.54 6.42 26.66
CA LYS A 92 -24.25 7.71 26.87
C LYS A 92 -25.77 7.52 26.86
N GLU A 93 -26.31 6.75 25.92
CA GLU A 93 -27.75 6.47 25.80
C GLU A 93 -28.27 5.58 26.93
N GLY A 94 -27.47 4.60 27.39
CA GLY A 94 -27.81 3.73 28.52
C GLY A 94 -27.73 4.39 29.89
N GLN A 95 -27.17 5.60 30.00
CA GLN A 95 -27.08 6.36 31.26
C GLN A 95 -28.32 7.25 31.51
N ASP A 96 -29.08 7.58 30.44
CA ASP A 96 -30.36 8.31 30.51
C ASP A 96 -31.58 7.39 30.75
N GLY A 97 -31.37 6.08 30.72
CA GLY A 97 -32.38 5.06 31.04
C GLY A 97 -32.02 4.32 32.32
N VAL A 98 -32.40 4.88 33.47
CA VAL A 98 -32.50 4.13 34.73
C VAL A 98 -33.67 3.16 34.59
N ASP A 99 -33.47 2.11 33.79
CA ASP A 99 -34.21 0.84 33.82
C ASP A 99 -33.55 -0.11 32.83
N LEU A 100 -32.53 -0.83 33.28
CA LEU A 100 -32.35 -2.19 32.79
C LEU A 100 -31.82 -3.06 33.91
N GLU A 101 -32.79 -3.75 34.51
CA GLU A 101 -32.64 -4.97 35.27
C GLU A 101 -31.38 -5.77 34.93
N MET A 102 -30.81 -6.31 36.00
CA MET A 102 -29.88 -7.41 36.00
C MET A 102 -30.32 -8.51 35.00
N ASN A 103 -29.72 -8.56 33.82
CA ASN A 103 -29.76 -9.75 32.97
C ASN A 103 -28.34 -10.24 32.68
N LEU A 104 -27.72 -10.73 33.74
CA LEU A 104 -26.64 -11.71 33.67
C LEU A 104 -27.20 -13.06 33.20
N ASN A 105 -27.65 -13.21 31.95
CA ASN A 105 -27.71 -14.53 31.31
C ASN A 105 -27.91 -14.51 29.78
N GLY A 106 -27.06 -15.25 29.07
CA GLY A 106 -27.45 -15.98 27.85
C GLY A 106 -27.63 -15.23 26.53
N ASN A 107 -26.53 -14.97 25.80
CA ASN A 107 -26.31 -15.45 24.41
C ASN A 107 -25.15 -14.72 23.74
N ARG A 108 -23.98 -15.36 23.74
CA ARG A 108 -22.94 -15.14 22.74
C ARG A 108 -23.30 -15.93 21.48
N SER A 109 -23.84 -15.26 20.46
CA SER A 109 -23.94 -15.85 19.12
C SER A 109 -23.91 -14.76 18.05
N LYS A 110 -22.70 -14.51 17.56
CA LYS A 110 -22.30 -14.58 16.15
C LYS A 110 -23.40 -14.33 15.09
N ALA A 111 -23.31 -13.19 14.41
CA ALA A 111 -23.67 -12.94 12.99
C ALA A 111 -23.10 -11.54 12.65
N GLU A 112 -21.96 -11.46 11.94
CA GLU A 112 -21.85 -11.31 10.48
C GLU A 112 -22.17 -9.87 10.06
N ASP A 113 -21.19 -9.04 9.70
CA ASP A 113 -20.39 -9.10 8.46
C ASP A 113 -21.27 -8.86 7.23
N ASP A 114 -21.87 -7.67 7.16
CA ASP A 114 -22.00 -6.94 5.90
C ASP A 114 -22.20 -5.45 6.20
N ASP A 115 -21.84 -4.61 5.25
CA ASP A 115 -21.85 -3.13 5.29
C ASP A 115 -20.52 -2.45 5.69
N LEU A 116 -19.51 -2.65 4.85
CA LEU A 116 -18.40 -1.70 4.66
C LEU A 116 -18.74 -0.66 3.56
N GLY A 117 -20.03 -0.39 3.36
CA GLY A 117 -20.55 0.23 2.15
C GLY A 117 -21.04 1.66 2.28
N ASP A 118 -21.54 2.18 3.41
CA ASP A 118 -22.05 3.56 3.42
C ASP A 118 -22.19 4.17 4.82
N MET A 119 -21.07 4.64 5.40
CA MET A 119 -21.12 5.55 6.55
C MET A 119 -20.36 6.85 6.23
N VAL A 120 -20.96 7.65 5.36
CA VAL A 120 -20.77 9.11 5.38
C VAL A 120 -21.61 9.63 6.54
N PHE A 121 -20.94 10.10 7.61
CA PHE A 121 -21.61 10.61 8.80
C PHE A 121 -22.48 11.81 8.43
N ASN A 122 -23.80 11.69 8.61
CA ASN A 122 -24.74 12.76 8.32
C ASN A 122 -24.73 13.78 9.48
N GLU A 123 -24.56 15.06 9.16
CA GLU A 123 -24.41 16.21 10.08
C GLU A 123 -25.52 16.28 11.14
N HIS A 124 -26.70 15.74 10.81
CA HIS A 124 -27.84 15.61 11.71
C HIS A 124 -27.63 14.70 12.93
N GLN A 125 -26.71 13.73 12.89
CA GLN A 125 -26.42 12.89 14.07
C GLN A 125 -25.57 13.62 15.12
N MET A 126 -24.78 14.63 14.74
CA MET A 126 -24.00 15.44 15.69
C MET A 126 -24.90 16.35 16.53
N ALA A 127 -26.01 16.85 15.97
CA ALA A 127 -26.85 17.83 16.66
C ALA A 127 -27.61 17.26 17.87
N LYS A 128 -27.90 15.95 17.88
CA LYS A 128 -28.74 15.31 18.91
C LYS A 128 -28.01 15.01 20.22
N LEU A 129 -26.69 15.18 20.28
CA LEU A 129 -25.89 14.86 21.46
C LEU A 129 -25.81 16.00 22.51
N LYS A 130 -26.32 17.21 22.22
CA LYS A 130 -26.10 18.42 23.05
C LYS A 130 -26.94 18.54 24.36
N GLN A 131 -27.77 17.56 24.76
CA GLN A 131 -28.84 17.80 25.76
C GLN A 131 -28.70 17.17 27.19
N SER A 132 -27.69 16.36 27.50
CA SER A 132 -27.45 15.89 28.89
C SER A 132 -26.16 16.56 29.37
N GLU A 133 -26.02 17.17 30.56
CA GLU A 133 -25.12 18.35 30.68
C GLU A 133 -23.98 18.35 31.72
N ALA A 134 -23.60 17.25 32.39
CA ALA A 134 -22.42 17.30 33.30
C ALA A 134 -21.43 16.13 33.18
N PHE A 135 -21.91 14.90 33.01
CA PHE A 135 -21.07 13.75 32.64
C PHE A 135 -20.79 13.71 31.12
N THR A 136 -21.42 14.61 30.39
CA THR A 136 -21.62 14.51 28.96
C THR A 136 -20.69 15.40 28.17
N VAL A 137 -20.19 16.51 28.73
CA VAL A 137 -19.32 17.44 27.97
C VAL A 137 -17.99 16.80 27.62
N GLU A 138 -17.36 16.10 28.57
CA GLU A 138 -16.10 15.39 28.32
C GLU A 138 -16.31 14.21 27.36
N ARG A 139 -17.41 13.46 27.54
CA ARG A 139 -17.81 12.39 26.61
C ARG A 139 -18.17 12.92 25.23
N GLU A 140 -18.74 14.12 25.14
CA GLU A 140 -19.07 14.77 23.87
C GLU A 140 -17.80 15.16 23.13
N ARG A 141 -16.84 15.74 23.86
CA ARG A 141 -15.53 16.05 23.32
C ARG A 141 -14.82 14.80 22.81
N GLU A 142 -14.88 13.71 23.57
CA GLU A 142 -14.31 12.43 23.15
C GLU A 142 -14.99 11.89 21.89
N ILE A 143 -16.32 11.91 21.84
CA ILE A 143 -17.09 11.49 20.66
C ILE A 143 -16.72 12.35 19.45
N GLN A 144 -16.61 13.66 19.61
CA GLN A 144 -16.24 14.59 18.56
C GLN A 144 -14.84 14.27 17.99
N GLN A 145 -13.85 14.07 18.87
CA GLN A 145 -12.48 13.72 18.45
C GLN A 145 -12.42 12.38 17.71
N VAL A 146 -13.15 11.37 18.19
CA VAL A 146 -13.21 10.06 17.51
C VAL A 146 -13.85 10.20 16.12
N VAL A 147 -14.91 11.02 16.00
CA VAL A 147 -15.54 11.29 14.69
C VAL A 147 -14.59 12.02 13.74
N GLU A 148 -13.85 13.01 14.24
CA GLU A 148 -12.82 13.71 13.45
C GLU A 148 -11.74 12.75 12.95
N SER A 149 -11.23 11.87 13.82
CA SER A 149 -10.28 10.83 13.42
C SER A 149 -10.85 9.89 12.36
N VAL A 150 -12.11 9.44 12.51
CA VAL A 150 -12.76 8.57 11.53
C VAL A 150 -12.85 9.25 10.15
N ASN A 151 -13.14 10.55 10.13
CA ASN A 151 -13.20 11.33 8.90
C ASN A 151 -11.81 11.52 8.28
N GLU A 152 -10.79 11.81 9.09
CA GLU A 152 -9.40 11.94 8.65
C GLU A 152 -8.89 10.63 8.00
N VAL A 153 -9.21 9.48 8.60
CA VAL A 153 -8.86 8.17 8.04
C VAL A 153 -9.65 7.88 6.76
N ALA A 154 -10.91 8.33 6.66
CA ALA A 154 -11.71 8.20 5.44
C ALA A 154 -11.06 8.94 4.27
N GLN A 155 -10.53 10.15 4.52
CA GLN A 155 -9.82 10.92 3.51
C GLN A 155 -8.56 10.20 3.03
N ILE A 156 -7.76 9.64 3.95
CA ILE A 156 -6.57 8.83 3.61
C ILE A 156 -6.98 7.62 2.75
N MET A 157 -8.07 6.92 3.10
CA MET A 157 -8.57 5.79 2.31
C MET A 157 -8.97 6.20 0.90
N LYS A 158 -9.68 7.32 0.75
CA LYS A 158 -10.07 7.86 -0.57
C LYS A 158 -8.83 8.17 -1.42
N ASP A 159 -7.83 8.78 -0.80
CA ASP A 159 -6.58 9.14 -1.44
C ASP A 159 -5.76 7.91 -1.87
N LEU A 160 -5.84 6.81 -1.10
CA LEU A 160 -5.24 5.51 -1.43
C LEU A 160 -6.02 4.71 -2.45
N SER A 161 -7.36 4.82 -2.49
CA SER A 161 -8.18 4.12 -3.49
C SER A 161 -7.77 4.49 -4.91
N VAL A 162 -7.39 5.74 -5.16
CA VAL A 162 -6.83 6.15 -6.48
C VAL A 162 -5.56 5.39 -6.83
N LEU A 163 -4.72 5.05 -5.84
CA LEU A 163 -3.49 4.28 -6.03
C LEU A 163 -3.75 2.77 -6.14
N VAL A 164 -4.89 2.25 -5.67
CA VAL A 164 -5.20 0.81 -5.66
C VAL A 164 -6.09 0.39 -6.84
N ILE A 165 -7.00 1.26 -7.30
CA ILE A 165 -7.94 0.95 -8.41
C ILE A 165 -7.23 0.68 -9.75
N ASP A 166 -6.06 1.31 -9.99
CA ASP A 166 -5.26 1.09 -11.20
C ASP A 166 -4.61 -0.29 -11.27
N GLN A 167 -4.71 -1.08 -10.20
CA GLN A 167 -4.23 -2.45 -10.17
C GLN A 167 -5.40 -3.41 -10.33
N GLY A 168 -5.69 -3.77 -11.58
CA GLY A 168 -6.50 -4.95 -11.89
C GLY A 168 -6.04 -6.16 -11.08
N THR A 169 -6.99 -7.04 -10.78
CA THR A 169 -6.89 -8.27 -9.97
C THR A 169 -5.47 -8.87 -9.92
N ILE A 170 -5.05 -9.30 -8.72
CA ILE A 170 -3.76 -9.93 -8.34
C ILE A 170 -3.12 -10.84 -9.43
N VAL A 171 -3.92 -11.45 -10.30
CA VAL A 171 -3.53 -12.30 -11.44
C VAL A 171 -2.75 -11.56 -12.54
N ASP A 172 -3.05 -10.29 -12.85
CA ASP A 172 -2.36 -9.52 -13.92
C ASP A 172 -0.85 -9.36 -13.66
N ARG A 173 -0.42 -9.44 -12.39
CA ARG A 173 0.98 -9.23 -11.98
C ARG A 173 1.88 -10.38 -12.39
N ILE A 174 1.36 -11.61 -12.38
CA ILE A 174 2.13 -12.80 -12.76
C ILE A 174 2.27 -12.82 -14.29
N ASP A 175 1.16 -12.62 -15.00
CA ASP A 175 1.16 -12.63 -16.46
C ASP A 175 2.03 -11.52 -17.04
N TYR A 176 1.96 -10.29 -16.51
CA TYR A 176 2.80 -9.19 -16.95
C TYR A 176 4.30 -9.44 -16.75
N ASN A 177 4.70 -9.89 -15.54
CA ASN A 177 6.11 -10.15 -15.25
C ASN A 177 6.63 -11.35 -16.05
N ILE A 178 5.82 -12.39 -16.24
CA ILE A 178 6.18 -13.53 -17.11
C ILE A 178 6.33 -13.07 -18.56
N GLN A 179 5.45 -12.20 -19.05
CA GLN A 179 5.51 -11.69 -20.41
C GLN A 179 6.76 -10.83 -20.65
N ASN A 180 7.16 -10.01 -19.66
CA ASN A 180 8.42 -9.25 -19.70
C ASN A 180 9.67 -10.15 -19.66
N VAL A 181 9.63 -11.23 -18.88
CA VAL A 181 10.72 -12.23 -18.86
C VAL A 181 10.78 -12.96 -20.20
N ALA A 182 9.63 -13.35 -20.75
CA ALA A 182 9.53 -14.03 -22.04
C ALA A 182 10.12 -13.18 -23.18
N THR A 183 9.78 -11.89 -23.25
CA THR A 183 10.36 -10.97 -24.26
C THR A 183 11.86 -10.80 -24.07
N THR A 184 12.34 -10.59 -22.83
CA THR A 184 13.78 -10.44 -22.55
C THR A 184 14.57 -11.69 -22.93
N VAL A 185 14.04 -12.88 -22.65
CA VAL A 185 14.66 -14.17 -23.02
C VAL A 185 14.67 -14.35 -24.53
N GLU A 186 13.59 -13.99 -25.23
CA GLU A 186 13.53 -14.06 -26.69
C GLU A 186 14.56 -13.13 -27.36
N GLU A 187 14.71 -11.90 -26.85
CA GLU A 187 15.73 -10.96 -27.31
C GLU A 187 17.15 -11.48 -27.06
N GLY A 188 17.40 -12.03 -25.87
CA GLY A 188 18.67 -12.69 -25.54
C GLY A 188 19.00 -13.84 -26.49
N LEU A 189 17.99 -14.67 -26.83
CA LEU A 189 18.13 -15.77 -27.78
C LEU A 189 18.46 -15.26 -29.19
N LYS A 190 17.81 -14.18 -29.65
CA LYS A 190 18.13 -13.53 -30.94
C LYS A 190 19.57 -13.02 -30.98
N GLN A 191 20.05 -12.42 -29.89
CA GLN A 191 21.45 -11.96 -29.81
C GLN A 191 22.43 -13.14 -29.86
N LEU A 192 22.16 -14.23 -29.14
CA LEU A 192 23.00 -15.44 -29.18
C LEU A 192 23.02 -16.07 -30.57
N GLN A 193 21.88 -16.21 -31.24
CA GLN A 193 21.83 -16.73 -32.62
C GLN A 193 22.59 -15.83 -33.61
N LYS A 194 22.51 -14.51 -33.44
CA LYS A 194 23.28 -13.57 -34.27
C LYS A 194 24.78 -13.76 -34.03
N ALA A 195 25.21 -13.85 -32.77
CA ALA A 195 26.59 -14.09 -32.41
C ALA A 195 27.12 -15.42 -32.96
N GLU A 196 26.34 -16.51 -32.85
CA GLU A 196 26.67 -17.82 -33.40
C GLU A 196 26.84 -17.78 -34.93
N ARG A 197 25.90 -17.16 -35.65
CA ARG A 197 25.99 -16.98 -37.11
C ARG A 197 27.23 -16.20 -37.52
N THR A 198 27.52 -15.10 -36.83
CA THR A 198 28.72 -14.30 -37.07
C THR A 198 29.99 -15.09 -36.77
N GLN A 199 30.04 -15.86 -35.68
CA GLN A 199 31.18 -16.69 -35.31
C GLN A 199 31.44 -17.81 -36.34
N LYS A 200 30.39 -18.47 -36.81
CA LYS A 200 30.48 -19.56 -37.79
C LYS A 200 31.00 -19.09 -39.16
N GLN A 201 30.68 -17.86 -39.54
CA GLN A 201 31.11 -17.29 -40.83
C GLN A 201 32.50 -16.65 -40.78
N GLY A 202 32.93 -16.10 -39.63
CA GLY A 202 34.16 -15.31 -39.54
C GLY A 202 35.45 -16.12 -39.54
N GLY A 203 35.48 -17.29 -38.89
CA GLY A 203 36.74 -18.00 -38.60
C GLY A 203 37.51 -18.46 -39.84
N MET A 204 36.85 -19.16 -40.75
CA MET A 204 37.51 -19.66 -41.97
C MET A 204 37.77 -18.55 -43.01
N VAL A 205 36.87 -17.56 -43.12
CA VAL A 205 36.99 -16.49 -44.12
C VAL A 205 38.12 -15.52 -43.77
N MET A 206 38.32 -15.20 -42.48
CA MET A 206 39.45 -14.40 -42.01
C MET A 206 40.80 -15.08 -42.26
N CYS A 207 40.90 -16.40 -42.01
CA CYS A 207 42.13 -17.14 -42.25
C CYS A 207 42.46 -17.23 -43.75
N ALA A 208 41.44 -17.53 -44.58
CA ALA A 208 41.61 -17.60 -46.02
C ALA A 208 42.00 -16.25 -46.64
N SER A 209 41.42 -15.13 -46.18
CA SER A 209 41.77 -13.80 -46.69
C SER A 209 43.21 -13.40 -46.36
N VAL A 210 43.69 -13.73 -45.16
CA VAL A 210 45.09 -13.48 -44.75
C VAL A 210 46.07 -14.28 -45.61
N LEU A 211 45.78 -15.55 -45.91
CA LEU A 211 46.63 -16.38 -46.77
C LEU A 211 46.71 -15.84 -48.21
N VAL A 212 45.59 -15.40 -48.78
CA VAL A 212 45.55 -14.82 -50.13
C VAL A 212 46.39 -13.54 -50.21
N ILE A 213 46.29 -12.66 -49.22
CA ILE A 213 47.09 -11.42 -49.15
C ILE A 213 48.59 -11.74 -49.09
N MET A 214 48.99 -12.71 -48.26
CA MET A 214 50.40 -13.14 -48.15
C MET A 214 50.95 -13.69 -49.47
N CYS A 215 50.17 -14.52 -50.17
CA CYS A 215 50.56 -15.03 -51.50
C CYS A 215 50.71 -13.90 -52.52
N PHE A 216 49.81 -12.92 -52.51
CA PHE A 216 49.89 -11.77 -53.41
C PHE A 216 51.14 -10.93 -53.17
N VAL A 217 51.48 -10.67 -51.89
CA VAL A 217 52.71 -9.95 -51.52
C VAL A 217 53.95 -10.71 -52.03
N MET A 218 54.00 -12.02 -51.83
CA MET A 218 55.13 -12.85 -52.31
C MET A 218 55.27 -12.82 -53.84
N LEU A 219 54.14 -12.85 -54.58
CA LEU A 219 54.15 -12.73 -56.04
C LEU A 219 54.68 -11.38 -56.52
N VAL A 220 54.23 -10.29 -55.89
CA VAL A 220 54.71 -8.93 -56.23
C VAL A 220 56.21 -8.81 -55.98
N LEU A 221 56.70 -9.35 -54.85
CA LEU A 221 58.13 -9.37 -54.54
C LEU A 221 58.94 -10.19 -55.56
N LEU A 222 58.43 -11.32 -56.05
CA LEU A 222 59.09 -12.11 -57.10
C LEU A 222 59.15 -11.38 -58.43
N ILE A 223 58.04 -10.76 -58.86
CA ILE A 223 58.00 -9.99 -60.10
C ILE A 223 58.96 -8.80 -60.02
N LEU A 224 58.97 -8.08 -58.89
CA LEU A 224 59.93 -7.00 -58.67
C LEU A 224 61.36 -7.52 -58.70
N LYS A 225 61.66 -8.65 -58.04
CA LYS A 225 62.99 -9.25 -58.07
C LYS A 225 63.43 -9.59 -59.51
N GLU A 226 62.57 -10.21 -60.31
CA GLU A 226 62.88 -10.60 -61.70
C GLU A 226 63.07 -9.39 -62.63
N ILE A 227 62.41 -8.27 -62.35
CA ILE A 227 62.53 -7.04 -63.15
C ILE A 227 63.77 -6.23 -62.76
N LEU A 228 64.15 -6.24 -61.48
CA LEU A 228 65.20 -5.38 -60.92
C LEU A 228 66.59 -6.07 -60.84
N PHE A 229 66.64 -7.39 -61.02
CA PHE A 229 67.85 -8.23 -60.90
C PHE A 229 68.00 -9.13 -62.12
#